data_AF-A0A5E4ASB0-F1
#
_entry.id   AF-A0A5E4ASB0-F1
#
_cell.length_a   1.000
_cell.length_b   1.000
_cell.length_c   1.000
_cell.angle_alpha   90.00
_cell.angle_beta   90.00
_cell.angle_gamma   90.00
#
_symmetry.space_group_name_H-M   'P 1'
#
loop_
_entity.id
_entity.type
_entity.pdbx_description
1 polymer ?
#
loop_
_entity_poly.entity_id
_entity_poly.type
_entity_poly.pdbx_seq_one_letter_code
_entity_poly.pdbx_strand_id
1 'polypeptide(L)'
;MKNIMAGLQQTNSEKILLSWVRQSTRNYPQVNVINFTTSWSDGLALNALIHSHRPDLFDWNSVVCQQSATQRLEHAFNIAKHQLGIEKLLDPEDVATTYPDKKSILMYITSLFQVLPQQVSIEAIQEVEMLPRSSKVTREEHFELHHQMHYSQQITVSLAQGYERTSSSPKPRFKSYAYTQAAYVTTSDPSRSPFPSQHLEASEEKSFGSSLMETEVNLDSYQTALEEVLSWLLSAEDTLQAQGEISNDVEEVKEQFHTHEGYMMDLTSHQGRVGSVLQLGSQLIGAGKLSEDEETEVQEQMNLLNSRWECLRVASMEKQSNLHKVLMDLQNQKLKELNDWLTKTEERTRKMEKEPLGPDLEDLKRQVQQHKVLQEDLEQEQVRVNSLTHMVVVVDESSGDHATAALEEQLKVLGDRWANICRWTEDRWVLLQDILLKWQRFTEEQCLFSAWLSEKEDAMNKVQTTGFKDQNEMLSSLQKMAVLKTDLEKKKQTMNKLSSLHQDLLSTLKNKSVTQKMEAWMENFAQRWENLVQKLEKSSAQ
;
A
#
# COMPACT_ATOMS: atom_id res chain seq x y z
N MET A 1 -13.00 12.76 -26.74
CA MET A 1 -13.29 11.38 -26.29
C MET A 1 -14.76 11.11 -25.95
N LYS A 2 -15.47 11.96 -25.18
CA LYS A 2 -16.88 11.70 -24.79
C LYS A 2 -17.88 11.55 -25.96
N ASN A 3 -17.73 12.27 -27.07
CA ASN A 3 -18.69 12.18 -28.20
C ASN A 3 -18.42 11.06 -29.21
N ILE A 4 -17.27 10.39 -29.15
CA ILE A 4 -16.95 9.27 -30.05
C ILE A 4 -17.11 7.92 -29.31
N MET A 5 -17.06 7.93 -27.98
CA MET A 5 -17.20 6.73 -27.14
C MET A 5 -18.55 6.62 -26.39
N ALA A 6 -19.47 7.58 -26.52
CA ALA A 6 -20.79 7.49 -25.87
C ALA A 6 -21.76 6.51 -26.56
N GLY A 7 -21.45 6.00 -27.75
CA GLY A 7 -22.32 5.10 -28.51
C GLY A 7 -21.93 3.61 -28.52
N LEU A 8 -20.90 3.19 -27.78
CA LEU A 8 -20.33 1.85 -27.93
C LEU A 8 -20.37 1.07 -26.61
N GLN A 9 -21.41 0.25 -26.47
CA GLN A 9 -21.43 -0.87 -25.54
C GLN A 9 -20.18 -1.75 -25.74
N GLN A 10 -19.69 -2.29 -24.63
CA GLN A 10 -18.37 -2.86 -24.32
C GLN A 10 -17.91 -4.08 -25.16
N THR A 11 -18.39 -4.30 -26.38
CA THR A 11 -18.10 -5.50 -27.20
C THR A 11 -17.62 -5.25 -28.64
N ASN A 12 -17.49 -3.99 -29.10
CA ASN A 12 -17.00 -3.69 -30.47
C ASN A 12 -15.62 -2.99 -30.54
N SER A 13 -15.18 -2.26 -29.52
CA SER A 13 -13.88 -1.56 -29.54
C SER A 13 -12.69 -2.52 -29.60
N GLU A 14 -12.74 -3.63 -28.86
CA GLU A 14 -11.69 -4.66 -28.89
C GLU A 14 -11.56 -5.29 -30.28
N LYS A 15 -12.68 -5.55 -30.96
CA LYS A 15 -12.66 -6.13 -32.31
C LYS A 15 -12.02 -5.18 -33.32
N ILE A 16 -12.35 -3.89 -33.24
CA ILE A 16 -11.79 -2.86 -34.12
C ILE A 16 -10.28 -2.75 -33.91
N LEU A 17 -9.84 -2.66 -32.65
CA LEU A 17 -8.42 -2.61 -32.33
C LEU A 17 -7.69 -3.88 -32.75
N LEU A 18 -8.28 -5.06 -32.53
CA LEU A 18 -7.63 -6.33 -32.88
C LEU A 18 -7.52 -6.48 -34.41
N SER A 19 -8.56 -6.08 -35.14
CA SER A 19 -8.55 -6.03 -36.59
C SER A 19 -7.48 -5.06 -37.12
N TRP A 20 -7.42 -3.85 -36.56
CA TRP A 20 -6.43 -2.85 -36.92
C TRP A 20 -5.00 -3.34 -36.72
N VAL A 21 -4.70 -3.92 -35.55
CA VAL A 21 -3.36 -4.43 -35.26
C VAL A 21 -3.01 -5.55 -36.23
N ARG A 22 -3.89 -6.55 -36.41
CA ARG A 22 -3.63 -7.68 -37.32
C ARG A 22 -3.41 -7.23 -38.75
N GLN A 23 -4.19 -6.27 -39.23
CA GLN A 23 -4.03 -5.69 -40.56
C GLN A 23 -2.68 -4.97 -40.70
N SER A 24 -2.28 -4.24 -39.66
CA SER A 24 -1.00 -3.51 -39.62
C SER A 24 0.21 -4.43 -39.55
N THR A 25 0.11 -5.54 -38.82
CA THR A 25 1.21 -6.48 -38.61
C THR A 25 1.23 -7.66 -39.59
N ARG A 26 0.34 -7.69 -40.59
CA ARG A 26 0.20 -8.83 -41.54
C ARG A 26 1.49 -9.20 -42.30
N ASN A 27 2.38 -8.24 -42.49
CA ASN A 27 3.63 -8.42 -43.24
C ASN A 27 4.81 -8.88 -42.36
N TYR A 28 4.57 -9.22 -41.09
CA TYR A 28 5.59 -9.66 -40.13
C TYR A 28 5.34 -11.12 -39.75
N PRO A 29 6.00 -12.09 -40.40
CA PRO A 29 5.71 -13.52 -40.22
C PRO A 29 5.89 -14.05 -38.80
N GLN A 30 6.73 -13.36 -38.01
CA GLN A 30 7.04 -13.71 -36.62
C GLN A 30 5.99 -13.16 -35.63
N VAL A 31 5.03 -12.36 -36.10
CA VAL A 31 4.03 -11.68 -35.27
C VAL A 31 2.65 -12.22 -35.59
N ASN A 32 1.99 -12.80 -34.59
CA ASN A 32 0.60 -13.24 -34.70
C ASN A 32 -0.21 -12.73 -33.52
N VAL A 33 -1.00 -11.68 -33.75
CA VAL A 33 -1.82 -11.06 -32.70
C VAL A 33 -3.22 -11.66 -32.72
N ILE A 34 -3.56 -12.41 -31.68
CA ILE A 34 -4.88 -13.06 -31.51
C ILE A 34 -5.63 -12.58 -30.26
N ASN A 35 -4.96 -11.87 -29.36
CA ASN A 35 -5.52 -11.37 -28.10
C ASN A 35 -4.83 -10.07 -27.65
N PHE A 36 -5.31 -9.47 -26.56
CA PHE A 36 -4.70 -8.30 -25.90
C PHE A 36 -3.92 -8.67 -24.63
N THR A 37 -3.39 -9.88 -24.56
CA THR A 37 -2.58 -10.36 -23.43
C THR A 37 -1.29 -10.97 -23.96
N THR A 38 -1.24 -12.30 -24.10
CA THR A 38 -0.02 -13.06 -24.44
C THR A 38 0.53 -12.80 -25.84
N SER A 39 -0.26 -12.24 -26.77
CA SER A 39 0.23 -11.85 -28.10
C SER A 39 1.24 -10.70 -28.07
N TRP A 40 1.37 -10.02 -26.92
CA TRP A 40 2.18 -8.81 -26.76
C TRP A 40 3.39 -9.00 -25.85
N SER A 41 3.46 -10.13 -25.14
CA SER A 41 4.45 -10.34 -24.06
C SER A 41 5.88 -10.49 -24.56
N ASP A 42 6.08 -10.84 -25.83
CA ASP A 42 7.39 -10.92 -26.44
C ASP A 42 7.89 -9.59 -27.01
N GLY A 43 7.05 -8.55 -27.01
CA GLY A 43 7.35 -7.22 -27.54
C GLY A 43 7.43 -7.11 -29.06
N LEU A 44 7.32 -8.21 -29.84
CA LEU A 44 7.41 -8.13 -31.30
C LEU A 44 6.18 -7.45 -31.89
N ALA A 45 4.99 -7.72 -31.35
CA ALA A 45 3.76 -7.12 -31.82
C ALA A 45 3.75 -5.58 -31.71
N LEU A 46 4.26 -5.03 -30.59
CA LEU A 46 4.38 -3.58 -30.38
C LEU A 46 5.34 -2.94 -31.38
N ASN A 47 6.52 -3.54 -31.58
CA ASN A 47 7.49 -3.04 -32.54
C ASN A 47 6.96 -3.14 -33.98
N ALA A 48 6.31 -4.24 -34.34
CA ALA A 48 5.77 -4.44 -35.70
C ALA A 48 4.69 -3.41 -36.01
N LEU A 49 3.85 -3.09 -35.04
CA LEU A 49 2.80 -2.09 -35.17
C LEU A 49 3.35 -0.67 -35.38
N ILE A 50 4.43 -0.31 -34.70
CA ILE A 50 5.10 0.98 -34.90
C ILE A 50 5.79 0.99 -36.27
N HIS A 51 6.58 -0.04 -36.58
CA HIS A 51 7.35 -0.15 -37.82
C HIS A 51 6.45 -0.22 -39.06
N SER A 52 5.25 -0.84 -38.97
CA SER A 52 4.32 -0.90 -40.10
C SER A 52 3.81 0.46 -40.55
N HIS A 53 3.66 1.39 -39.61
CA HIS A 53 3.18 2.74 -39.88
C HIS A 53 4.33 3.73 -40.11
N ARG A 54 5.49 3.47 -39.50
CA ARG A 54 6.69 4.32 -39.53
C ARG A 54 7.95 3.47 -39.67
N PRO A 55 8.20 2.89 -40.86
CA PRO A 55 9.37 2.03 -41.11
C PRO A 55 10.70 2.81 -41.11
N ASP A 56 10.63 4.14 -41.14
CA ASP A 56 11.78 5.05 -41.08
C ASP A 56 12.44 5.12 -39.70
N LEU A 57 11.76 4.68 -38.63
CA LEU A 57 12.22 4.91 -37.26
C LEU A 57 13.31 3.93 -36.79
N PHE A 58 13.32 2.71 -37.30
CA PHE A 58 14.32 1.68 -36.93
C PHE A 58 14.32 0.52 -37.92
N ASP A 59 15.40 -0.25 -37.97
CA ASP A 59 15.47 -1.48 -38.75
C ASP A 59 14.80 -2.65 -38.00
N TRP A 60 13.85 -3.32 -38.64
CA TRP A 60 13.15 -4.47 -38.08
C TRP A 60 14.10 -5.61 -37.66
N ASN A 61 15.15 -5.89 -38.44
CA ASN A 61 16.05 -7.01 -38.14
C ASN A 61 16.80 -6.79 -36.82
N SER A 62 17.06 -5.54 -36.46
CA SER A 62 17.71 -5.18 -35.19
C SER A 62 16.84 -5.57 -33.98
N VAL A 63 15.52 -5.48 -34.10
CA VAL A 63 14.56 -5.82 -33.02
C VAL A 63 14.43 -7.33 -32.89
N VAL A 64 14.36 -8.05 -34.00
CA VAL A 64 14.26 -9.51 -34.02
C VAL A 64 15.48 -10.18 -33.39
N CYS A 65 16.67 -9.60 -33.57
CA CYS A 65 17.92 -10.10 -33.00
C CYS A 65 18.06 -9.86 -31.48
N GLN A 66 17.15 -9.11 -30.85
CA GLN A 66 17.21 -8.85 -29.41
C GLN A 66 16.83 -10.10 -28.60
N GLN A 67 17.65 -10.41 -27.61
CA GLN A 67 17.54 -11.67 -26.86
C GLN A 67 16.39 -11.67 -25.85
N SER A 68 16.03 -10.53 -25.26
CA SER A 68 14.96 -10.47 -24.26
C SER A 68 13.71 -9.74 -24.75
N ALA A 69 12.55 -10.16 -24.24
CA ALA A 69 11.27 -9.49 -24.47
C ALA A 69 11.24 -8.09 -23.84
N THR A 70 11.82 -7.95 -22.64
CA THR A 70 11.94 -6.67 -21.93
C THR A 70 12.70 -5.62 -22.75
N GLN A 71 13.78 -6.01 -23.44
CA GLN A 71 14.54 -5.11 -24.31
C GLN A 71 13.70 -4.65 -25.51
N ARG A 72 12.94 -5.57 -26.12
CA ARG A 72 12.04 -5.25 -27.25
C ARG A 72 10.93 -4.30 -26.82
N LEU A 73 10.35 -4.52 -25.64
CA LEU A 73 9.30 -3.67 -25.09
C LEU A 73 9.83 -2.27 -24.72
N GLU A 74 10.97 -2.21 -24.04
CA GLU A 74 11.64 -0.96 -23.70
C GLU A 74 12.01 -0.17 -24.96
N HIS A 75 12.48 -0.85 -26.00
CA HIS A 75 12.73 -0.24 -27.31
C HIS A 75 11.44 0.37 -27.91
N ALA A 76 10.35 -0.40 -27.98
CA ALA A 76 9.08 0.09 -28.51
C ALA A 76 8.57 1.31 -27.74
N PHE A 77 8.62 1.28 -26.40
CA PHE A 77 8.16 2.37 -25.55
C PHE A 77 9.02 3.62 -25.67
N ASN A 78 10.34 3.47 -25.81
CA ASN A 78 11.24 4.60 -26.09
C ASN A 78 10.93 5.26 -27.43
N ILE A 79 10.77 4.47 -28.50
CA ILE A 79 10.42 4.99 -29.83
C ILE A 79 9.06 5.68 -29.78
N ALA A 80 8.05 5.07 -29.15
CA ALA A 80 6.72 5.66 -29.02
C ALA A 80 6.74 6.99 -28.25
N LYS A 81 7.53 7.10 -27.16
CA LYS A 81 7.67 8.35 -26.40
C LYS A 81 8.38 9.43 -27.20
N HIS A 82 9.54 9.12 -27.78
CA HIS A 82 10.37 10.12 -28.42
C HIS A 82 9.88 10.54 -29.81
N GLN A 83 9.26 9.63 -30.56
CA GLN A 83 8.88 9.85 -31.97
C GLN A 83 7.38 10.02 -32.19
N LEU A 84 6.55 9.48 -31.29
CA LEU A 84 5.08 9.54 -31.40
C LEU A 84 4.43 10.33 -30.25
N GLY A 85 5.21 10.80 -29.26
CA GLY A 85 4.71 11.58 -28.12
C GLY A 85 3.82 10.79 -27.16
N ILE A 86 3.91 9.46 -27.16
CA ILE A 86 3.11 8.58 -26.29
C ILE A 86 3.89 8.32 -25.00
N GLU A 87 3.35 8.73 -23.85
CA GLU A 87 3.98 8.45 -22.56
C GLU A 87 4.14 6.94 -22.30
N LYS A 88 5.19 6.58 -21.56
CA LYS A 88 5.41 5.19 -21.12
C LYS A 88 4.45 4.86 -19.99
N LEU A 89 3.23 4.43 -20.35
CA LEU A 89 2.19 4.06 -19.39
C LEU A 89 2.37 2.64 -18.82
N LEU A 90 3.24 1.85 -19.44
CA LEU A 90 3.49 0.46 -19.09
C LEU A 90 4.98 0.27 -18.81
N ASP A 91 5.28 -0.47 -17.76
CA ASP A 91 6.64 -0.94 -17.52
C ASP A 91 6.92 -2.20 -18.36
N PRO A 92 8.11 -2.31 -19.01
CA PRO A 92 8.45 -3.46 -19.83
C PRO A 92 8.38 -4.79 -19.08
N GLU A 93 8.66 -4.79 -17.77
CA GLU A 93 8.65 -6.01 -16.95
C GLU A 93 7.22 -6.52 -16.73
N ASP A 94 6.23 -5.63 -16.57
CA ASP A 94 4.82 -6.00 -16.41
C ASP A 94 4.22 -6.58 -17.69
N VAL A 95 4.74 -6.17 -18.85
CA VAL A 95 4.33 -6.70 -20.16
C VAL A 95 5.11 -7.96 -20.53
N ALA A 96 6.38 -8.09 -20.14
CA ALA A 96 7.22 -9.26 -20.42
C ALA A 96 6.90 -10.47 -19.51
N THR A 97 5.64 -10.68 -19.17
CA THR A 97 5.18 -11.75 -18.29
C THR A 97 4.42 -12.82 -19.07
N THR A 98 4.14 -13.96 -18.41
CA THR A 98 3.33 -15.01 -19.01
C THR A 98 1.87 -14.60 -19.24
N TYR A 99 1.38 -13.58 -18.52
CA TYR A 99 -0.01 -13.11 -18.57
C TYR A 99 -0.09 -11.57 -18.38
N PRO A 100 0.23 -10.77 -19.41
CA PRO A 100 0.13 -9.32 -19.33
C PRO A 100 -1.32 -8.87 -19.10
N ASP A 101 -1.53 -7.80 -18.32
CA ASP A 101 -2.88 -7.27 -18.06
C ASP A 101 -3.55 -6.76 -19.34
N LYS A 102 -4.72 -7.32 -19.65
CA LYS A 102 -5.51 -7.01 -20.84
C LYS A 102 -5.89 -5.53 -20.90
N LYS A 103 -6.29 -4.92 -19.77
CA LYS A 103 -6.76 -3.54 -19.76
C LYS A 103 -5.63 -2.56 -20.00
N SER A 104 -4.48 -2.82 -19.39
CA SER A 104 -3.24 -2.05 -19.57
C SER A 104 -2.75 -2.09 -21.02
N ILE A 105 -2.72 -3.28 -21.64
CA ILE A 105 -2.38 -3.42 -23.07
C ILE A 105 -3.42 -2.70 -23.93
N LEU A 106 -4.72 -2.90 -23.71
CA LEU A 106 -5.78 -2.20 -24.45
C LEU A 106 -5.64 -0.68 -24.36
N MET A 107 -5.36 -0.15 -23.16
CA MET A 107 -5.18 1.27 -22.94
C MET A 107 -4.00 1.80 -23.76
N TYR A 108 -2.87 1.11 -23.73
CA TYR A 108 -1.68 1.53 -24.47
C TYR A 108 -1.86 1.42 -26.00
N ILE A 109 -2.47 0.33 -26.49
CA ILE A 109 -2.81 0.17 -27.91
C ILE A 109 -3.84 1.22 -28.35
N THR A 110 -4.76 1.60 -27.48
CA THR A 110 -5.70 2.71 -27.77
C THR A 110 -4.96 4.04 -27.93
N SER A 111 -3.95 4.32 -27.11
CA SER A 111 -3.11 5.51 -27.29
C SER A 111 -2.34 5.48 -28.62
N LEU A 112 -1.79 4.33 -29.01
CA LEU A 112 -1.17 4.15 -30.34
C LEU A 112 -2.17 4.35 -31.48
N PHE A 113 -3.38 3.79 -31.37
CA PHE A 113 -4.45 3.93 -32.34
C PHE A 113 -4.91 5.39 -32.52
N GLN A 114 -4.81 6.21 -31.47
CA GLN A 114 -5.18 7.63 -31.54
C GLN A 114 -4.20 8.47 -32.35
N VAL A 115 -2.92 8.09 -32.39
CA VAL A 115 -1.85 8.86 -33.04
C VAL A 115 -1.37 8.26 -34.37
N LEU A 116 -1.64 6.98 -34.62
CA LEU A 116 -1.32 6.29 -35.87
C LEU A 116 -2.55 6.23 -36.81
N PRO A 117 -2.34 6.09 -38.14
CA PRO A 117 -3.43 5.99 -39.11
C PRO A 117 -4.48 4.90 -38.78
N GLN A 118 -5.75 5.30 -38.69
CA GLN A 118 -6.88 4.44 -38.27
C GLN A 118 -7.57 3.73 -39.45
N GLN A 119 -6.80 3.06 -40.31
CA GLN A 119 -7.36 2.33 -41.46
C GLN A 119 -7.71 0.90 -41.06
N VAL A 120 -9.00 0.58 -41.00
CA VAL A 120 -9.52 -0.77 -40.68
C VAL A 120 -10.54 -1.16 -41.74
N SER A 121 -10.33 -2.28 -42.44
CA SER A 121 -11.29 -2.76 -43.45
C SER A 121 -12.39 -3.63 -42.82
N ILE A 122 -13.57 -3.67 -43.44
CA ILE A 122 -14.71 -4.48 -42.97
C ILE A 122 -14.36 -5.97 -43.04
N GLU A 123 -13.58 -6.38 -44.04
CA GLU A 123 -13.09 -7.75 -44.22
C GLU A 123 -12.16 -8.15 -43.07
N ALA A 124 -11.26 -7.26 -42.65
CA ALA A 124 -10.38 -7.51 -41.50
C ALA A 124 -11.17 -7.64 -40.18
N ILE A 125 -12.28 -6.91 -40.03
CA ILE A 125 -13.19 -7.06 -38.88
C ILE A 125 -13.88 -8.43 -38.91
N GLN A 126 -14.30 -8.92 -40.07
CA GLN A 126 -14.92 -10.24 -40.24
C GLN A 126 -13.94 -11.39 -40.01
N GLU A 127 -12.68 -11.26 -40.42
CA GLU A 127 -11.63 -12.25 -40.16
C GLU A 127 -11.41 -12.52 -38.67
N VAL A 128 -11.51 -11.48 -37.83
CA VAL A 128 -11.44 -11.61 -36.37
C VAL A 128 -12.57 -12.49 -35.83
N GLU A 129 -13.75 -12.51 -36.46
CA GLU A 129 -14.88 -13.34 -36.03
C GLU A 129 -14.70 -14.83 -36.36
N MET A 130 -13.87 -15.12 -37.35
CA MET A 130 -13.52 -16.45 -37.88
C MET A 130 -12.25 -17.04 -37.27
N LEU A 131 -11.53 -16.28 -36.43
CA LEU A 131 -10.44 -16.80 -35.62
C LEU A 131 -10.93 -17.99 -34.79
N PRO A 132 -10.07 -18.99 -34.49
CA PRO A 132 -10.41 -20.09 -33.60
C PRO A 132 -10.95 -19.50 -32.30
N ARG A 133 -12.28 -19.53 -32.14
CA ARG A 133 -12.89 -19.25 -30.86
C ARG A 133 -12.47 -20.41 -29.99
N SER A 134 -11.78 -20.12 -28.89
CA SER A 134 -11.65 -21.09 -27.79
C SER A 134 -13.02 -21.75 -27.64
N SER A 135 -13.07 -23.05 -27.87
CA SER A 135 -14.27 -23.87 -27.88
C SER A 135 -15.22 -23.39 -26.78
N LYS A 136 -16.51 -23.23 -27.09
CA LYS A 136 -17.54 -23.08 -26.06
C LYS A 136 -17.71 -24.42 -25.33
N VAL A 137 -16.66 -24.85 -24.64
CA VAL A 137 -16.71 -25.80 -23.53
C VAL A 137 -16.41 -24.89 -22.36
N THR A 138 -17.46 -24.57 -21.59
CA THR A 138 -17.43 -23.81 -20.32
C THR A 138 -16.14 -23.03 -20.12
N ARG A 139 -16.14 -21.80 -20.65
CA ARG A 139 -15.10 -20.79 -20.48
C ARG A 139 -15.07 -20.38 -19.00
N GLU A 140 -14.51 -21.24 -18.16
CA GLU A 140 -13.97 -20.83 -16.87
C GLU A 140 -12.88 -19.81 -17.18
N GLU A 141 -13.14 -18.57 -16.78
CA GLU A 141 -12.33 -17.40 -17.07
C GLU A 141 -10.85 -17.65 -16.76
N HIS A 142 -9.96 -17.38 -17.73
CA HIS A 142 -8.53 -17.25 -17.48
C HIS A 142 -8.34 -16.31 -16.27
N PHE A 143 -7.66 -16.77 -15.23
CA PHE A 143 -7.49 -16.00 -14.00
C PHE A 143 -6.46 -14.87 -14.20
N GLU A 144 -6.92 -13.63 -14.27
CA GLU A 144 -6.06 -12.45 -14.16
C GLU A 144 -5.67 -12.27 -12.68
N LEU A 145 -4.46 -12.75 -12.33
CA LEU A 145 -3.88 -12.66 -11.00
C LEU A 145 -2.69 -11.71 -11.03
N HIS A 146 -2.95 -10.40 -11.01
CA HIS A 146 -1.89 -9.40 -10.88
C HIS A 146 -2.26 -8.35 -9.83
N HIS A 147 -1.68 -8.51 -8.63
CA HIS A 147 -1.52 -7.43 -7.67
C HIS A 147 -0.28 -7.73 -6.83
N GLN A 148 0.68 -6.81 -6.84
CA GLN A 148 1.88 -6.86 -6.02
C GLN A 148 1.54 -6.17 -4.70
N MET A 149 1.60 -6.92 -3.59
CA MET A 149 1.23 -6.43 -2.26
C MET A 149 2.45 -5.97 -1.49
N HIS A 150 2.43 -4.73 -1.02
CA HIS A 150 3.42 -4.22 -0.07
C HIS A 150 2.69 -3.57 1.10
N TYR A 151 2.47 -4.32 2.17
CA TYR A 151 2.01 -3.73 3.43
C TYR A 151 3.20 -3.07 4.14
N SER A 152 2.98 -1.88 4.70
CA SER A 152 4.03 -1.20 5.47
C SER A 152 4.25 -1.96 6.78
N GLN A 153 5.46 -2.51 6.96
CA GLN A 153 5.90 -3.17 8.20
C GLN A 153 6.22 -2.17 9.32
N GLN A 154 5.91 -0.89 9.15
CA GLN A 154 6.46 0.20 9.97
C GLN A 154 5.61 0.61 11.18
N ILE A 155 5.03 -0.32 11.94
CA ILE A 155 4.86 -0.05 13.39
C ILE A 155 6.19 -0.36 14.07
N THR A 156 7.24 0.36 13.66
CA THR A 156 8.50 0.36 14.39
C THR A 156 8.36 1.41 15.48
N VAL A 157 8.10 0.96 16.70
CA VAL A 157 8.19 1.80 17.90
C VAL A 157 9.66 2.18 18.09
N SER A 158 10.11 3.19 17.36
CA SER A 158 11.41 3.82 17.61
C SER A 158 11.24 4.83 18.73
N LEU A 159 10.87 4.40 19.93
CA LEU A 159 10.90 5.29 21.10
C LEU A 159 12.20 5.19 21.91
N ALA A 160 13.15 4.34 21.51
CA ALA A 160 14.48 4.30 22.12
C ALA A 160 15.61 4.16 21.09
N GLN A 161 16.28 5.28 20.80
CA GLN A 161 17.73 5.28 20.59
C GLN A 161 18.31 6.40 21.45
N GLY A 162 18.33 6.16 22.76
CA GLY A 162 19.41 6.67 23.57
C GLY A 162 20.68 5.93 23.18
N TYR A 163 21.66 6.67 22.68
CA TYR A 163 23.02 6.25 22.31
C TYR A 163 23.16 5.38 21.05
N GLU A 164 23.47 6.03 19.92
CA GLU A 164 24.72 5.76 19.19
C GLU A 164 25.09 6.96 18.28
N ARG A 165 26.36 7.36 18.32
CA ARG A 165 26.93 8.47 17.55
C ARG A 165 26.95 8.11 16.06
N THR A 166 26.26 8.85 15.21
CA THR A 166 26.76 9.27 13.88
C THR A 166 26.02 10.51 13.37
N SER A 167 26.74 11.35 12.62
CA SER A 167 26.38 12.69 12.17
C SER A 167 25.35 12.72 11.03
N SER A 168 24.20 13.36 11.23
CA SER A 168 23.68 14.47 10.41
C SER A 168 22.20 14.75 10.74
N SER A 169 21.91 15.99 11.11
CA SER A 169 20.60 16.62 11.39
C SER A 169 19.74 16.03 12.53
N PRO A 170 19.62 16.73 13.69
CA PRO A 170 18.70 16.32 14.74
C PRO A 170 17.31 16.94 14.50
N LYS A 171 16.31 16.12 14.17
CA LYS A 171 14.92 16.45 14.49
C LYS A 171 14.70 16.11 15.95
N PRO A 172 14.22 17.05 16.79
CA PRO A 172 14.13 16.81 18.22
C PRO A 172 12.94 15.90 18.53
N ARG A 173 13.22 14.74 19.15
CA ARG A 173 12.24 14.03 20.00
C ARG A 173 12.27 14.71 21.36
N PHE A 174 11.19 15.39 21.71
CA PHE A 174 11.10 16.14 22.95
C PHE A 174 10.41 15.30 24.03
N LYS A 175 11.13 15.07 25.12
CA LYS A 175 10.52 14.89 26.44
C LYS A 175 10.10 16.29 26.89
N SER A 176 8.82 16.51 27.19
CA SER A 176 8.37 17.79 27.74
C SER A 176 8.88 17.92 29.18
N TYR A 177 9.92 18.73 29.36
CA TYR A 177 10.43 19.13 30.68
C TYR A 177 9.79 20.44 31.18
N ALA A 178 8.96 21.09 30.35
CA ALA A 178 8.36 22.39 30.64
C ALA A 178 7.34 22.30 31.78
N TYR A 179 6.55 21.22 31.83
CA TYR A 179 5.60 20.97 32.91
C TYR A 179 6.29 20.86 34.28
N THR A 180 7.39 20.12 34.33
CA THR A 180 8.12 19.88 35.57
C THR A 180 8.74 21.18 36.12
N GLN A 181 9.36 22.00 35.27
CA GLN A 181 9.95 23.27 35.70
C GLN A 181 8.90 24.27 36.23
N ALA A 182 7.70 24.31 35.65
CA ALA A 182 6.60 25.13 36.14
C ALA A 182 6.02 24.62 37.46
N ALA A 183 6.01 23.30 37.68
CA ALA A 183 5.53 22.67 38.91
C ALA A 183 6.51 22.85 40.10
N TYR A 184 7.82 23.01 39.88
CA TYR A 184 8.80 23.20 40.97
C TYR A 184 8.61 24.48 41.80
N VAL A 185 7.84 25.46 41.30
CA VAL A 185 7.52 26.70 42.03
C VAL A 185 6.42 26.48 43.09
N THR A 186 5.75 25.32 43.09
CA THR A 186 4.59 25.02 43.95
C THR A 186 4.90 24.78 45.45
N THR A 187 6.15 24.77 45.89
CA THR A 187 6.49 24.42 47.31
C THR A 187 6.82 25.60 48.23
N SER A 188 6.57 26.85 47.81
CA SER A 188 6.72 28.01 48.70
C SER A 188 5.37 28.43 49.29
N ASP A 189 5.11 27.97 50.52
CA ASP A 189 4.00 28.36 51.40
C ASP A 189 3.90 29.91 51.52
N PRO A 190 2.71 30.55 51.42
CA PRO A 190 2.59 32.02 51.36
C PRO A 190 2.95 32.76 52.67
N SER A 191 3.29 32.03 53.74
CA SER A 191 3.43 32.58 55.09
C SER A 191 4.87 32.78 55.57
N ARG A 192 5.90 32.59 54.72
CA ARG A 192 7.29 32.78 55.13
C ARG A 192 8.14 33.44 54.04
N SER A 193 8.69 34.61 54.38
CA SER A 193 9.77 35.32 53.65
C SER A 193 10.71 34.34 52.91
N PRO A 194 10.85 34.43 51.58
CA PRO A 194 11.63 33.45 50.84
C PRO A 194 12.93 34.05 50.31
N PHE A 195 14.06 33.67 50.90
CA PHE A 195 15.30 33.41 50.15
C PHE A 195 16.22 32.48 50.97
N PRO A 196 16.52 31.27 50.47
CA PRO A 196 17.79 30.61 50.75
C PRO A 196 18.71 30.79 49.54
N SER A 197 19.87 31.40 49.78
CA SER A 197 20.97 31.51 48.83
C SER A 197 21.44 30.12 48.39
N GLN A 198 21.18 29.74 47.13
CA GLN A 198 21.85 28.58 46.53
C GLN A 198 23.19 29.01 45.93
N HIS A 199 24.22 28.47 46.57
CA HIS A 199 25.64 28.55 46.27
C HIS A 199 25.93 27.88 44.91
N LEU A 200 26.40 28.66 43.94
CA LEU A 200 27.01 28.15 42.70
C LEU A 200 28.52 28.41 42.77
N GLU A 201 29.30 27.35 42.53
CA GLU A 201 30.75 27.29 42.66
C GLU A 201 31.48 28.37 41.84
N ALA A 202 32.37 29.07 42.51
CA ALA A 202 33.21 30.12 41.95
C ALA A 202 34.32 29.53 41.05
N SER A 203 34.40 30.02 39.81
CA SER A 203 35.66 30.05 39.07
C SER A 203 36.42 31.32 39.46
N GLU A 204 37.65 31.14 39.92
CA GLU A 204 38.56 32.21 40.33
C GLU A 204 38.91 33.12 39.15
N GLU A 205 38.48 34.38 39.18
CA GLU A 205 39.15 35.46 38.47
C GLU A 205 39.42 36.66 39.38
N LYS A 206 40.56 37.28 39.11
CA LYS A 206 41.34 38.16 39.98
C LYS A 206 40.61 39.43 40.40
N SER A 207 40.85 39.77 41.67
CA SER A 207 40.70 41.10 42.25
C SER A 207 41.28 42.20 41.36
N PHE A 208 40.41 43.11 40.92
CA PHE A 208 40.74 44.52 40.73
C PHE A 208 39.55 45.35 41.21
N GLY A 209 39.77 46.17 42.23
CA GLY A 209 38.74 47.05 42.75
C GLY A 209 38.32 48.10 41.72
N SER A 210 37.02 48.26 41.55
CA SER A 210 36.42 49.45 40.95
C SER A 210 35.04 49.66 41.55
N SER A 211 34.93 50.73 42.35
CA SER A 211 33.74 51.53 42.67
C SER A 211 32.37 50.82 42.68
N LEU A 212 31.83 50.61 43.89
CA LEU A 212 30.40 50.42 44.14
C LEU A 212 29.65 51.68 43.65
N MET A 213 29.26 51.67 42.39
CA MET A 213 28.14 52.48 41.93
C MET A 213 26.91 51.63 42.28
N GLU A 214 26.34 51.87 43.46
CA GLU A 214 24.93 51.53 43.67
C GLU A 214 24.18 52.28 42.58
N THR A 215 23.79 51.58 41.51
CA THR A 215 22.87 52.13 40.52
C THR A 215 21.62 52.49 41.30
N GLU A 216 21.43 53.78 41.61
CA GLU A 216 20.24 54.24 42.32
C GLU A 216 19.04 53.76 41.52
N VAL A 217 18.30 52.81 42.10
CA VAL A 217 17.01 52.37 41.56
C VAL A 217 16.13 53.61 41.59
N ASN A 218 15.90 54.16 40.40
CA ASN A 218 15.11 55.36 40.22
C ASN A 218 13.77 54.98 39.57
N LEU A 219 12.73 55.74 39.87
CA LEU A 219 11.36 55.53 39.41
C LEU A 219 11.30 55.29 37.89
N ASP A 220 12.09 56.03 37.12
CA ASP A 220 12.20 55.92 35.65
C ASP A 220 12.62 54.51 35.16
N SER A 221 13.59 53.89 35.85
CA SER A 221 14.06 52.54 35.52
C SER A 221 13.03 51.46 35.87
N TYR A 222 12.26 51.66 36.94
CA TYR A 222 11.14 50.79 37.29
C TYR A 222 9.99 50.94 36.29
N GLN A 223 9.61 52.17 35.95
CA GLN A 223 8.53 52.43 34.98
C GLN A 223 8.86 51.84 33.61
N THR A 224 10.09 52.01 33.12
CA THR A 224 10.53 51.39 31.86
C THR A 224 10.44 49.87 31.90
N ALA A 225 10.94 49.24 32.97
CA ALA A 225 10.90 47.78 33.11
C ALA A 225 9.46 47.25 33.28
N LEU A 226 8.60 48.00 33.97
CA LEU A 226 7.18 47.68 34.15
C LEU A 226 6.43 47.76 32.81
N GLU A 227 6.62 48.83 32.03
CA GLU A 227 6.00 49.00 30.71
C GLU A 227 6.37 47.87 29.75
N GLU A 228 7.65 47.48 29.70
CA GLU A 228 8.10 46.35 28.88
C GLU A 228 7.40 45.04 29.26
N VAL A 229 7.30 44.75 30.55
CA VAL A 229 6.64 43.54 31.04
C VAL A 229 5.14 43.59 30.78
N LEU A 230 4.47 44.72 31.00
CA LEU A 230 3.03 44.87 30.73
C LEU A 230 2.70 44.76 29.25
N SER A 231 3.55 45.31 28.37
CA SER A 231 3.40 45.20 26.92
C SER A 231 3.52 43.74 26.47
N TRP A 232 4.51 43.02 26.98
CA TRP A 232 4.64 41.59 26.72
C TRP A 232 3.44 40.81 27.29
N LEU A 233 2.99 41.12 28.51
CA LEU A 233 1.91 40.41 29.18
C LEU A 233 0.59 40.56 28.41
N LEU A 234 0.29 41.77 27.88
CA LEU A 234 -0.82 41.98 26.95
C LEU A 234 -0.71 41.08 25.71
N SER A 235 0.46 41.04 25.08
CA SER A 235 0.68 40.18 23.91
C SER A 235 0.54 38.69 24.23
N ALA A 236 0.95 38.26 25.42
CA ALA A 236 0.86 36.87 25.87
C ALA A 236 -0.59 36.47 26.17
N GLU A 237 -1.37 37.35 26.81
CA GLU A 237 -2.81 37.19 27.02
C GLU A 237 -3.55 37.05 25.68
N ASP A 238 -3.28 37.94 24.72
CA ASP A 238 -3.86 37.87 23.38
C ASP A 238 -3.49 36.57 22.65
N THR A 239 -2.23 36.12 22.80
CA THR A 239 -1.74 34.87 22.21
C THR A 239 -2.45 33.66 22.81
N LEU A 240 -2.64 33.61 24.13
CA LEU A 240 -3.37 32.53 24.80
C LEU A 240 -4.82 32.48 24.33
N GLN A 241 -5.47 33.63 24.18
CA GLN A 241 -6.83 33.76 23.69
C GLN A 241 -6.95 33.31 22.21
N ALA A 242 -5.97 33.66 21.38
CA ALA A 242 -5.95 33.30 19.96
C ALA A 242 -5.82 31.79 19.70
N GLN A 243 -5.26 31.03 20.66
CA GLN A 243 -5.12 29.56 20.53
C GLN A 243 -6.46 28.80 20.58
N GLY A 244 -7.60 29.44 20.85
CA GLY A 244 -8.94 28.85 20.70
C GLY A 244 -9.26 27.63 21.59
N GLU A 245 -10.32 26.91 21.22
CA GLU A 245 -10.78 25.68 21.89
C GLU A 245 -9.96 24.45 21.45
N ILE A 246 -9.93 23.42 22.30
CA ILE A 246 -9.22 22.17 22.02
C ILE A 246 -10.01 21.34 21.00
N SER A 247 -9.35 20.88 19.94
CA SER A 247 -9.96 20.06 18.89
C SER A 247 -10.34 18.65 19.39
N ASN A 248 -11.19 17.97 18.62
CA ASN A 248 -11.51 16.55 18.79
C ASN A 248 -10.74 15.63 17.84
N ASP A 249 -9.90 16.19 16.95
CA ASP A 249 -9.02 15.42 16.08
C ASP A 249 -7.62 15.27 16.70
N VAL A 250 -7.05 14.06 16.61
CA VAL A 250 -5.77 13.74 17.28
C VAL A 250 -4.59 14.50 16.68
N GLU A 251 -4.57 14.76 15.37
CA GLU A 251 -3.46 15.47 14.72
C GLU A 251 -3.54 16.97 14.99
N GLU A 252 -4.75 17.54 14.95
CA GLU A 252 -4.96 18.94 15.35
C GLU A 252 -4.59 19.18 16.82
N VAL A 253 -4.98 18.27 17.73
CA VAL A 253 -4.61 18.39 19.16
C VAL A 253 -3.10 18.25 19.36
N LYS A 254 -2.39 17.43 18.57
CA LYS A 254 -0.91 17.38 18.61
C LYS A 254 -0.30 18.73 18.23
N GLU A 255 -0.80 19.38 17.18
CA GLU A 255 -0.34 20.70 16.76
C GLU A 255 -0.64 21.78 17.83
N GLN A 256 -1.85 21.76 18.40
CA GLN A 256 -2.24 22.64 19.50
C GLN A 256 -1.34 22.42 20.73
N PHE A 257 -1.05 21.16 21.08
CA PHE A 257 -0.14 20.81 22.17
C PHE A 257 1.27 21.35 21.92
N HIS A 258 1.84 21.16 20.73
CA HIS A 258 3.17 21.69 20.41
C HIS A 258 3.24 23.22 20.37
N THR A 259 2.20 23.86 19.85
CA THR A 259 2.08 25.33 19.85
C THR A 259 2.03 25.86 21.29
N HIS A 260 1.23 25.22 22.14
CA HIS A 260 1.08 25.60 23.53
C HIS A 260 2.34 25.30 24.36
N GLU A 261 3.07 24.22 24.08
CA GLU A 261 4.38 23.94 24.68
C GLU A 261 5.39 25.05 24.38
N GLY A 262 5.48 25.50 23.12
CA GLY A 262 6.35 26.63 22.75
C GLY A 262 5.97 27.91 23.50
N TYR A 263 4.67 28.16 23.64
CA TYR A 263 4.15 29.27 24.44
C TYR A 263 4.48 29.13 25.94
N MET A 264 4.40 27.93 26.52
CA MET A 264 4.78 27.67 27.91
C MET A 264 6.28 27.89 28.16
N MET A 265 7.13 27.58 27.19
CA MET A 265 8.56 27.89 27.26
C MET A 265 8.81 29.41 27.25
N ASP A 266 8.12 30.15 26.38
CA ASP A 266 8.19 31.62 26.36
C ASP A 266 7.71 32.24 27.68
N LEU A 267 6.57 31.77 28.19
CA LEU A 267 6.00 32.18 29.48
C LEU A 267 7.01 31.98 30.61
N THR A 268 7.63 30.79 30.67
CA THR A 268 8.63 30.45 31.69
C THR A 268 9.87 31.34 31.58
N SER A 269 10.33 31.68 30.37
CA SER A 269 11.50 32.55 30.18
C SER A 269 11.28 33.98 30.70
N HIS A 270 10.03 34.45 30.71
CA HIS A 270 9.67 35.78 31.19
C HIS A 270 9.41 35.84 32.70
N GLN A 271 9.30 34.71 33.39
CA GLN A 271 9.08 34.63 34.84
C GLN A 271 10.14 35.44 35.63
N GLY A 272 11.41 35.34 35.24
CA GLY A 272 12.50 36.06 35.90
C GLY A 272 12.39 37.58 35.76
N ARG A 273 11.89 38.07 34.61
CA ARG A 273 11.68 39.50 34.36
C ARG A 273 10.52 40.06 35.20
N VAL A 274 9.41 39.33 35.29
CA VAL A 274 8.28 39.69 36.16
C VAL A 274 8.72 39.77 37.62
N GLY A 275 9.47 38.75 38.10
CA GLY A 275 10.03 38.76 39.45
C GLY A 275 10.98 39.93 39.71
N SER A 276 11.82 40.28 38.72
CA SER A 276 12.74 41.41 38.82
C SER A 276 12.01 42.76 38.95
N VAL A 277 10.94 42.99 38.18
CA VAL A 277 10.13 44.23 38.27
C VAL A 277 9.46 44.35 39.64
N LEU A 278 8.90 43.24 40.16
CA LEU A 278 8.32 43.22 41.50
C LEU A 278 9.38 43.52 42.58
N GLN A 279 10.59 42.98 42.45
CA GLN A 279 11.70 43.27 43.37
C GLN A 279 12.14 44.74 43.30
N LEU A 280 12.24 45.33 42.10
CA LEU A 280 12.58 46.74 41.92
C LEU A 280 11.52 47.66 42.57
N GLY A 281 10.24 47.36 42.39
CA GLY A 281 9.15 48.11 43.05
C GLY A 281 9.21 48.03 44.57
N SER A 282 9.47 46.83 45.14
CA SER A 282 9.68 46.69 46.59
C SER A 282 10.88 47.47 47.12
N GLN A 283 11.97 47.54 46.34
CA GLN A 283 13.16 48.32 46.72
C GLN A 283 12.88 49.83 46.70
N LEU A 284 12.10 50.32 45.73
CA LEU A 284 11.71 51.73 45.64
C LEU A 284 10.85 52.16 46.84
N ILE A 285 9.88 51.33 47.22
CA ILE A 285 9.05 51.54 48.42
C ILE A 285 9.93 51.52 49.68
N GLY A 286 10.77 50.49 49.83
CA GLY A 286 11.64 50.33 50.99
C GLY A 286 12.72 51.41 51.16
N ALA A 287 13.10 52.10 50.08
CA ALA A 287 14.05 53.20 50.11
C ALA A 287 13.48 54.48 50.76
N GLY A 288 12.14 54.61 50.86
CA GLY A 288 11.47 55.74 51.53
C GLY A 288 11.74 57.11 50.90
N LYS A 289 12.11 57.14 49.61
CA LYS A 289 12.41 58.35 48.83
C LYS A 289 11.21 58.87 48.02
N LEU A 290 10.09 58.16 48.05
CA LEU A 290 8.87 58.46 47.30
C LEU A 290 7.87 59.28 48.15
N SER A 291 7.00 60.04 47.49
CA SER A 291 5.79 60.60 48.12
C SER A 291 4.80 59.48 48.50
N GLU A 292 3.90 59.74 49.45
CA GLU A 292 2.83 58.82 49.84
C GLU A 292 1.95 58.42 48.64
N ASP A 293 1.67 59.37 47.74
CA ASP A 293 0.93 59.14 46.51
C ASP A 293 1.71 58.24 45.51
N GLU A 294 3.03 58.43 45.40
CA GLU A 294 3.90 57.66 44.49
C GLU A 294 4.11 56.23 45.01
N GLU A 295 4.26 56.07 46.33
CA GLU A 295 4.36 54.77 46.99
C GLU A 295 3.07 53.97 46.79
N THR A 296 1.91 54.62 46.94
CA THR A 296 0.60 54.00 46.70
C THR A 296 0.45 53.56 45.25
N GLU A 297 0.81 54.41 44.28
CA GLU A 297 0.76 54.08 42.85
C GLU A 297 1.66 52.88 42.51
N VAL A 298 2.92 52.87 42.98
CA VAL A 298 3.85 51.74 42.76
C VAL A 298 3.29 50.45 43.36
N GLN A 299 2.68 50.52 44.55
CA GLN A 299 2.07 49.37 45.20
C GLN A 299 0.86 48.82 44.39
N GLU A 300 0.02 49.70 43.85
CA GLU A 300 -1.10 49.32 42.98
C GLU A 300 -0.62 48.69 41.67
N GLN A 301 0.40 49.27 41.04
CA GLN A 301 1.04 48.75 39.82
C GLN A 301 1.63 47.35 40.02
N MET A 302 2.34 47.13 41.14
CA MET A 302 2.87 45.82 41.50
C MET A 302 1.76 44.78 41.73
N ASN A 303 0.69 45.16 42.42
CA ASN A 303 -0.44 44.28 42.68
C ASN A 303 -1.16 43.90 41.37
N LEU A 304 -1.34 44.86 40.46
CA LEU A 304 -1.92 44.63 39.15
C LEU A 304 -1.05 43.68 38.30
N LEU A 305 0.27 43.93 38.24
CA LEU A 305 1.22 43.10 37.52
C LEU A 305 1.17 41.65 38.03
N ASN A 306 1.27 41.46 39.36
CA ASN A 306 1.26 40.15 39.98
C ASN A 306 -0.07 39.41 39.72
N SER A 307 -1.20 40.11 39.82
CA SER A 307 -2.53 39.56 39.56
C SER A 307 -2.68 39.09 38.10
N ARG A 308 -2.29 39.91 37.13
CA ARG A 308 -2.37 39.55 35.70
C ARG A 308 -1.44 38.40 35.34
N TRP A 309 -0.21 38.44 35.82
CA TRP A 309 0.76 37.35 35.64
C TRP A 309 0.22 36.03 36.20
N GLU A 310 -0.30 36.04 37.42
CA GLU A 310 -0.80 34.84 38.08
C GLU A 310 -2.05 34.28 37.37
N CYS A 311 -2.98 35.15 36.96
CA CYS A 311 -4.13 34.76 36.15
C CYS A 311 -3.69 34.11 34.83
N LEU A 312 -2.75 34.74 34.10
CA LEU A 312 -2.22 34.21 32.84
C LEU A 312 -1.55 32.85 33.04
N ARG A 313 -0.74 32.72 34.09
CA ARG A 313 -0.01 31.49 34.44
C ARG A 313 -0.97 30.35 34.76
N VAL A 314 -1.96 30.59 35.62
CA VAL A 314 -2.96 29.58 36.00
C VAL A 314 -3.77 29.14 34.77
N ALA A 315 -4.26 30.08 33.97
CA ALA A 315 -5.01 29.77 32.75
C ALA A 315 -4.18 28.97 31.73
N SER A 316 -2.88 29.31 31.60
CA SER A 316 -1.95 28.58 30.72
C SER A 316 -1.71 27.15 31.22
N MET A 317 -1.47 26.95 32.52
CA MET A 317 -1.30 25.62 33.10
C MET A 317 -2.57 24.76 32.98
N GLU A 318 -3.75 25.36 33.16
CA GLU A 318 -5.03 24.67 32.97
C GLU A 318 -5.21 24.22 31.52
N LYS A 319 -4.91 25.09 30.54
CA LYS A 319 -4.96 24.75 29.12
C LYS A 319 -3.99 23.63 28.76
N GLN A 320 -2.76 23.67 29.25
CA GLN A 320 -1.77 22.60 29.09
C GLN A 320 -2.27 21.27 29.65
N SER A 321 -2.82 21.26 30.87
CA SER A 321 -3.38 20.06 31.50
C SER A 321 -4.55 19.48 30.69
N ASN A 322 -5.44 20.34 30.19
CA ASN A 322 -6.57 19.93 29.37
C ASN A 322 -6.14 19.38 28.02
N LEU A 323 -5.18 20.02 27.34
CA LEU A 323 -4.58 19.54 26.08
C LEU A 323 -3.95 18.16 26.28
N HIS A 324 -3.18 17.98 27.36
CA HIS A 324 -2.56 16.69 27.68
C HIS A 324 -3.61 15.60 27.89
N LYS A 325 -4.65 15.87 28.68
CA LYS A 325 -5.73 14.92 28.94
C LYS A 325 -6.45 14.51 27.66
N VAL A 326 -6.89 15.48 26.85
CA VAL A 326 -7.61 15.22 25.59
C VAL A 326 -6.72 14.45 24.62
N LEU A 327 -5.44 14.81 24.50
CA LEU A 327 -4.49 14.11 23.64
C LEU A 327 -4.34 12.65 24.05
N MET A 328 -4.18 12.37 25.35
CA MET A 328 -4.08 11.01 25.89
C MET A 328 -5.36 10.21 25.68
N ASP A 329 -6.53 10.80 25.90
CA ASP A 329 -7.82 10.14 25.69
C ASP A 329 -8.02 9.76 24.21
N LEU A 330 -7.74 10.68 23.28
CA LEU A 330 -7.84 10.44 21.83
C LEU A 330 -6.84 9.39 21.36
N GLN A 331 -5.60 9.45 21.84
CA GLN A 331 -4.55 8.47 21.54
C GLN A 331 -4.92 7.06 22.00
N ASN A 332 -5.38 6.92 23.25
CA ASN A 332 -5.85 5.65 23.78
C ASN A 332 -7.09 5.12 23.04
N GLN A 333 -7.98 6.02 22.60
CA GLN A 333 -9.11 5.64 21.76
C GLN A 333 -8.63 5.04 20.43
N LYS A 334 -7.65 5.64 19.75
CA LYS A 334 -7.10 5.10 18.49
C LYS A 334 -6.45 3.74 18.68
N LEU A 335 -5.71 3.54 19.78
CA LEU A 335 -5.13 2.22 20.11
C LEU A 335 -6.21 1.17 20.35
N LYS A 336 -7.27 1.53 21.08
CA LYS A 336 -8.40 0.62 21.33
C LYS A 336 -9.13 0.25 20.04
N GLU A 337 -9.40 1.22 19.17
CA GLU A 337 -10.01 1.00 17.86
C GLU A 337 -9.19 0.03 17.00
N LEU A 338 -7.86 0.22 16.94
CA LEU A 338 -6.97 -0.71 16.23
C LEU A 338 -6.97 -2.11 16.86
N ASN A 339 -6.92 -2.20 18.19
CA ASN A 339 -6.96 -3.48 18.90
C ASN A 339 -8.26 -4.26 18.62
N ASP A 340 -9.40 -3.59 18.70
CA ASP A 340 -10.71 -4.18 18.43
C ASP A 340 -10.82 -4.63 16.97
N TRP A 341 -10.28 -3.83 16.04
CA TRP A 341 -10.21 -4.19 14.63
C TRP A 341 -9.31 -5.40 14.40
N LEU A 342 -8.08 -5.40 14.92
CA LEU A 342 -7.13 -6.52 14.82
C LEU A 342 -7.74 -7.81 15.36
N THR A 343 -8.42 -7.75 16.51
CA THR A 343 -9.06 -8.93 17.11
C THR A 343 -10.14 -9.53 16.19
N LYS A 344 -10.94 -8.68 15.53
CA LYS A 344 -11.95 -9.13 14.56
C LYS A 344 -11.29 -9.71 13.30
N THR A 345 -10.22 -9.07 12.83
CA THR A 345 -9.47 -9.49 11.63
C THR A 345 -8.72 -10.80 11.87
N GLU A 346 -8.13 -11.01 13.05
CA GLU A 346 -7.53 -12.28 13.48
C GLU A 346 -8.55 -13.41 13.52
N GLU A 347 -9.76 -13.16 14.04
CA GLU A 347 -10.82 -14.17 14.01
C GLU A 347 -11.27 -14.49 12.58
N ARG A 348 -11.34 -13.48 11.70
CA ARG A 348 -11.66 -13.66 10.28
C ARG A 348 -10.59 -14.47 9.56
N THR A 349 -9.31 -14.12 9.70
CA THR A 349 -8.19 -14.85 9.09
C THR A 349 -8.14 -16.30 9.59
N ARG A 350 -8.32 -16.55 10.88
CA ARG A 350 -8.42 -17.90 11.46
C ARG A 350 -9.56 -18.73 10.86
N LYS A 351 -10.72 -18.11 10.59
CA LYS A 351 -11.85 -18.79 9.92
C LYS A 351 -11.50 -19.16 8.48
N MET A 352 -10.91 -18.22 7.73
CA MET A 352 -10.48 -18.43 6.35
C MET A 352 -9.38 -19.50 6.24
N GLU A 353 -8.47 -19.57 7.20
CA GLU A 353 -7.41 -20.59 7.25
C GLU A 353 -7.97 -22.00 7.45
N LYS A 354 -9.00 -22.15 8.29
CA LYS A 354 -9.65 -23.43 8.55
C LYS A 354 -10.54 -23.90 7.40
N GLU A 355 -11.00 -22.99 6.55
CA GLU A 355 -11.83 -23.33 5.40
C GLU A 355 -10.99 -24.09 4.34
N PRO A 356 -11.41 -25.30 3.92
CA PRO A 356 -10.70 -26.04 2.89
C PRO A 356 -10.79 -25.32 1.54
N LEU A 357 -9.72 -25.41 0.75
CA LEU A 357 -9.66 -24.82 -0.59
C LEU A 357 -10.41 -25.72 -1.60
N GLY A 358 -11.29 -25.15 -2.43
CA GLY A 358 -12.25 -25.91 -3.28
C GLY A 358 -13.60 -26.16 -2.57
N PRO A 359 -14.44 -27.13 -2.98
CA PRO A 359 -14.20 -28.29 -3.84
C PRO A 359 -14.23 -28.09 -5.36
N ASP A 360 -14.59 -26.92 -5.85
CA ASP A 360 -14.56 -26.60 -7.27
C ASP A 360 -14.01 -25.19 -7.52
N LEU A 361 -13.98 -24.80 -8.79
CA LEU A 361 -13.40 -23.54 -9.20
C LEU A 361 -14.20 -22.33 -8.72
N GLU A 362 -15.53 -22.47 -8.62
CA GLU A 362 -16.40 -21.39 -8.16
C GLU A 362 -16.21 -21.15 -6.65
N ASP A 363 -15.99 -22.21 -5.87
CA ASP A 363 -15.57 -22.08 -4.47
C ASP A 363 -14.23 -21.36 -4.32
N LEU A 364 -13.22 -21.71 -5.14
CA LEU A 364 -11.92 -21.03 -5.13
C LEU A 364 -12.05 -19.54 -5.52
N LYS A 365 -12.87 -19.22 -6.53
CA LYS A 365 -13.18 -17.83 -6.91
C LYS A 365 -13.81 -17.05 -5.76
N ARG A 366 -14.77 -17.65 -5.05
CA ARG A 366 -15.37 -17.03 -3.86
C ARG A 366 -14.30 -16.76 -2.80
N GLN A 367 -13.41 -17.71 -2.53
CA GLN A 367 -12.34 -17.57 -1.54
C GLN A 367 -11.34 -16.46 -1.93
N VAL A 368 -11.02 -16.34 -3.21
CA VAL A 368 -10.23 -15.22 -3.74
C VAL A 368 -10.93 -13.88 -3.54
N GLN A 369 -12.23 -13.79 -3.80
CA GLN A 369 -12.98 -12.55 -3.58
C GLN A 369 -13.03 -12.17 -2.10
N GLN A 370 -13.24 -13.15 -1.21
CA GLN A 370 -13.22 -12.92 0.24
C GLN A 370 -11.85 -12.41 0.75
N HIS A 371 -10.77 -12.93 0.15
CA HIS A 371 -9.40 -12.50 0.42
C HIS A 371 -9.17 -11.07 -0.10
N LYS A 372 -9.60 -10.73 -1.32
CA LYS A 372 -9.52 -9.35 -1.86
C LYS A 372 -10.22 -8.33 -0.95
N VAL A 373 -11.41 -8.65 -0.45
CA VAL A 373 -12.11 -7.76 0.50
C VAL A 373 -11.29 -7.57 1.78
N LEU A 374 -10.67 -8.63 2.31
CA LEU A 374 -9.78 -8.51 3.49
C LEU A 374 -8.57 -7.62 3.18
N GLN A 375 -8.00 -7.73 2.00
CA GLN A 375 -6.91 -6.88 1.54
C GLN A 375 -7.34 -5.40 1.48
N GLU A 376 -8.50 -5.10 0.89
CA GLU A 376 -9.03 -3.73 0.84
C GLU A 376 -9.24 -3.16 2.25
N ASP A 377 -9.73 -3.97 3.18
CA ASP A 377 -9.88 -3.58 4.59
C ASP A 377 -8.51 -3.26 5.24
N LEU A 378 -7.47 -4.03 4.95
CA LEU A 378 -6.10 -3.79 5.43
C LEU A 378 -5.52 -2.49 4.86
N GLU A 379 -5.73 -2.21 3.57
CA GLU A 379 -5.25 -0.99 2.92
C GLU A 379 -5.90 0.27 3.52
N GLN A 380 -7.19 0.22 3.81
CA GLN A 380 -7.91 1.31 4.49
C GLN A 380 -7.39 1.50 5.92
N GLU A 381 -7.14 0.39 6.63
CA GLU A 381 -6.67 0.42 8.01
C GLU A 381 -5.22 0.91 8.13
N GLN A 382 -4.39 0.73 7.08
CA GLN A 382 -3.01 1.22 7.04
C GLN A 382 -2.91 2.73 7.31
N VAL A 383 -3.89 3.52 6.86
CA VAL A 383 -3.94 4.97 7.12
C VAL A 383 -4.04 5.25 8.63
N ARG A 384 -4.84 4.46 9.36
CA ARG A 384 -4.99 4.56 10.83
C ARG A 384 -3.75 4.08 11.56
N VAL A 385 -3.11 3.03 11.05
CA VAL A 385 -1.83 2.54 11.57
C VAL A 385 -0.73 3.60 11.44
N ASN A 386 -0.68 4.33 10.33
CA ASN A 386 0.32 5.37 10.10
C ASN A 386 0.20 6.54 11.10
N SER A 387 -1.03 6.92 11.51
CA SER A 387 -1.22 8.01 12.49
C SER A 387 -0.73 7.64 13.90
N LEU A 388 -0.75 6.34 14.23
CA LEU A 388 -0.22 5.82 15.50
C LEU A 388 1.32 5.81 15.58
N THR A 389 2.02 5.95 14.45
CA THR A 389 3.50 5.98 14.44
C THR A 389 4.06 7.24 15.13
N HIS A 390 3.25 8.30 15.22
CA HIS A 390 3.64 9.61 15.76
C HIS A 390 2.89 9.93 17.07
N MET A 391 2.67 8.93 17.93
CA MET A 391 2.07 9.17 19.24
C MET A 391 3.00 10.00 20.14
N VAL A 392 2.39 10.96 20.85
CA VAL A 392 3.07 11.85 21.79
C VAL A 392 2.96 11.27 23.19
N VAL A 393 4.10 10.94 23.80
CA VAL A 393 4.16 10.50 25.20
C VAL A 393 4.66 11.64 26.07
N VAL A 394 3.86 12.03 27.05
CA VAL A 394 4.27 12.99 28.07
C VAL A 394 4.71 12.21 29.31
N VAL A 395 5.95 12.43 29.73
CA VAL A 395 6.52 11.85 30.94
C VAL A 395 6.35 12.87 32.05
N ASP A 396 5.53 12.55 33.05
CA ASP A 396 5.51 13.29 34.31
C ASP A 396 6.53 12.64 35.27
N GLU A 397 7.25 13.43 36.08
CA GLU A 397 8.14 12.92 37.12
C GLU A 397 7.39 12.04 38.13
N SER A 398 6.07 12.23 38.30
CA SER A 398 5.24 11.39 39.18
C SER A 398 4.86 10.01 38.59
N SER A 399 4.84 9.87 37.26
CA SER A 399 4.46 8.64 36.56
C SER A 399 5.67 7.79 36.11
N GLY A 400 6.86 8.38 36.10
CA GLY A 400 8.13 7.72 35.81
C GLY A 400 8.19 7.10 34.40
N ASP A 401 9.30 6.41 34.11
CA ASP A 401 9.52 5.69 32.84
C ASP A 401 8.46 4.60 32.55
N HIS A 402 7.60 4.26 33.53
CA HIS A 402 6.63 3.17 33.45
C HIS A 402 5.47 3.45 32.48
N ALA A 403 4.92 4.67 32.46
CA ALA A 403 3.80 5.00 31.57
C ALA A 403 4.21 4.95 30.08
N THR A 404 5.41 5.45 29.78
CA THR A 404 6.03 5.37 28.45
C THR A 404 6.30 3.93 28.04
N ALA A 405 6.92 3.14 28.92
CA ALA A 405 7.22 1.74 28.65
C ALA A 405 5.95 0.91 28.40
N ALA A 406 4.86 1.19 29.13
CA ALA A 406 3.59 0.51 28.93
C ALA A 406 2.97 0.81 27.57
N LEU A 407 3.02 2.07 27.10
CA LEU A 407 2.53 2.46 25.78
C LEU A 407 3.39 1.86 24.66
N GLU A 408 4.72 1.89 24.83
CA GLU A 408 5.67 1.28 23.90
C GLU A 408 5.41 -0.22 23.71
N GLU A 409 5.21 -0.95 24.80
CA GLU A 409 4.92 -2.38 24.75
C GLU A 409 3.57 -2.65 24.09
N GLN A 410 2.53 -1.83 24.36
CA GLN A 410 1.24 -1.95 23.68
C GLN A 410 1.36 -1.74 22.16
N LEU A 411 2.06 -0.68 21.74
CA LEU A 411 2.29 -0.41 20.32
C LEU A 411 3.07 -1.54 19.65
N LYS A 412 4.07 -2.10 20.33
CA LYS A 412 4.84 -3.24 19.84
C LYS A 412 3.97 -4.48 19.66
N VAL A 413 3.15 -4.82 20.65
CA VAL A 413 2.22 -5.96 20.56
C VAL A 413 1.23 -5.79 19.40
N LEU A 414 0.68 -4.58 19.20
CA LEU A 414 -0.20 -4.30 18.07
C LEU A 414 0.57 -4.37 16.73
N GLY A 415 1.81 -3.90 16.70
CA GLY A 415 2.72 -4.01 15.57
C GLY A 415 2.98 -5.44 15.13
N ASP A 416 3.31 -6.32 16.08
CA ASP A 416 3.56 -7.74 15.80
C ASP A 416 2.30 -8.44 15.28
N ARG A 417 1.13 -8.13 15.85
CA ARG A 417 -0.17 -8.66 15.39
C ARG A 417 -0.50 -8.21 13.96
N TRP A 418 -0.33 -6.91 13.67
CA TRP A 418 -0.51 -6.35 12.33
C TRP A 418 0.40 -7.04 11.31
N ALA A 419 1.70 -7.14 11.61
CA ALA A 419 2.68 -7.78 10.73
C ALA A 419 2.34 -9.26 10.44
N ASN A 420 1.84 -9.99 11.45
CA ASN A 420 1.39 -11.36 11.27
C ASN A 420 0.19 -11.48 10.32
N ILE A 421 -0.80 -10.58 10.41
CA ILE A 421 -1.95 -10.56 9.50
C ILE A 421 -1.49 -10.21 8.07
N CYS A 422 -0.62 -9.22 7.91
CA CYS A 422 -0.08 -8.85 6.59
C CYS A 422 0.65 -10.02 5.93
N ARG A 423 1.59 -10.65 6.66
CA ARG A 423 2.33 -11.81 6.17
C ARG A 423 1.40 -12.97 5.80
N TRP A 424 0.43 -13.28 6.66
CA TRP A 424 -0.55 -14.33 6.37
C TRP A 424 -1.39 -14.01 5.12
N THR A 425 -1.75 -12.74 4.94
CA THR A 425 -2.55 -12.29 3.80
C THR A 425 -1.75 -12.43 2.49
N GLU A 426 -0.47 -12.06 2.49
CA GLU A 426 0.45 -12.26 1.37
C GLU A 426 0.66 -13.76 1.07
N ASP A 427 0.99 -14.56 2.08
CA ASP A 427 1.21 -16.01 1.95
C ASP A 427 -0.05 -16.70 1.38
N ARG A 428 -1.23 -16.32 1.88
CA ARG A 428 -2.50 -16.88 1.39
C ARG A 428 -2.83 -16.45 -0.03
N TRP A 429 -2.49 -15.22 -0.42
CA TRP A 429 -2.66 -14.75 -1.78
C TRP A 429 -1.83 -15.58 -2.75
N VAL A 430 -0.54 -15.77 -2.47
CA VAL A 430 0.37 -16.60 -3.27
C VAL A 430 -0.15 -18.02 -3.39
N LEU A 431 -0.63 -18.61 -2.29
CA LEU A 431 -1.22 -19.96 -2.30
C LEU A 431 -2.46 -20.04 -3.20
N LEU A 432 -3.38 -19.09 -3.08
CA LEU A 432 -4.60 -19.05 -3.91
C LEU A 432 -4.24 -18.89 -5.39
N GLN A 433 -3.26 -18.04 -5.70
CA GLN A 433 -2.78 -17.84 -7.07
C GLN A 433 -2.18 -19.11 -7.67
N ASP A 434 -1.30 -19.80 -6.93
CA ASP A 434 -0.67 -21.05 -7.35
C ASP A 434 -1.72 -22.13 -7.64
N ILE A 435 -2.71 -22.27 -6.75
CA ILE A 435 -3.80 -23.24 -6.93
C ILE A 435 -4.63 -22.92 -8.17
N LEU A 436 -5.03 -21.66 -8.36
CA LEU A 436 -5.82 -21.25 -9.52
C LEU A 436 -5.07 -21.51 -10.83
N LEU A 437 -3.77 -21.20 -10.88
CA LEU A 437 -2.93 -21.43 -12.05
C LEU A 437 -2.81 -22.93 -12.36
N LYS A 438 -2.56 -23.76 -11.34
CA LYS A 438 -2.48 -25.23 -11.51
C LYS A 438 -3.82 -25.80 -11.96
N TRP A 439 -4.92 -25.33 -11.38
CA TRP A 439 -6.28 -25.76 -11.73
C TRP A 439 -6.60 -25.41 -13.18
N GLN A 440 -6.32 -24.18 -13.57
CA GLN A 440 -6.54 -23.71 -14.94
C GLN A 440 -5.75 -24.54 -15.96
N ARG A 441 -4.46 -24.76 -15.72
CA ARG A 441 -3.61 -25.61 -16.61
C ARG A 441 -4.17 -27.02 -16.73
N PHE A 442 -4.63 -27.60 -15.63
CA PHE A 442 -5.25 -28.92 -15.64
C PHE A 442 -6.54 -28.92 -16.46
N THR A 443 -7.46 -27.99 -16.21
CA THR A 443 -8.76 -27.90 -16.91
C THR A 443 -8.56 -27.66 -18.41
N GLU A 444 -7.62 -26.80 -18.82
CA GLU A 444 -7.33 -26.53 -20.23
C GLU A 444 -6.86 -27.80 -20.96
N GLU A 445 -5.84 -28.48 -20.42
CA GLU A 445 -5.33 -29.72 -20.99
C GLU A 445 -6.40 -30.82 -21.00
N GLN A 446 -7.20 -30.89 -19.94
CA GLN A 446 -8.27 -31.87 -19.78
C GLN A 446 -9.37 -31.67 -20.83
N CYS A 447 -9.78 -30.42 -21.08
CA CYS A 447 -10.75 -30.08 -22.11
C CYS A 447 -10.22 -30.43 -23.52
N LEU A 448 -8.97 -30.06 -23.83
CA LEU A 448 -8.35 -30.35 -25.11
C LEU A 448 -8.24 -31.86 -25.37
N PHE A 449 -7.84 -32.62 -24.35
CA PHE A 449 -7.72 -34.07 -24.45
C PHE A 449 -9.08 -34.76 -24.59
N SER A 450 -10.09 -34.30 -23.85
CA SER A 450 -11.46 -34.83 -23.95
C SER A 450 -12.06 -34.62 -25.34
N ALA A 451 -11.92 -33.40 -25.89
CA ALA A 451 -12.40 -33.09 -27.24
C ALA A 451 -11.69 -33.94 -28.30
N TRP A 452 -10.38 -34.11 -28.18
CA TRP A 452 -9.60 -34.98 -29.07
C TRP A 452 -10.04 -36.44 -28.96
N LEU A 453 -10.25 -36.96 -27.74
CA LEU A 453 -10.71 -38.33 -27.54
C LEU A 453 -12.07 -38.56 -28.18
N SER A 454 -13.01 -37.63 -28.00
CA SER A 454 -14.33 -37.70 -28.63
C SER A 454 -14.23 -37.71 -30.16
N GLU A 455 -13.38 -36.87 -30.75
CA GLU A 455 -13.14 -36.86 -32.20
C GLU A 455 -12.62 -38.21 -32.70
N LYS A 456 -11.67 -38.83 -31.98
CA LYS A 456 -11.08 -40.12 -32.38
C LYS A 456 -12.02 -41.29 -32.14
N GLU A 457 -12.83 -41.27 -31.09
CA GLU A 457 -13.91 -42.23 -30.86
C GLU A 457 -14.93 -42.19 -32.01
N ASP A 458 -15.33 -40.99 -32.45
CA ASP A 458 -16.25 -40.81 -33.57
C ASP A 458 -15.62 -41.23 -34.91
N ALA A 459 -14.34 -40.91 -35.13
CA ALA A 459 -13.62 -41.34 -36.32
C ALA A 459 -13.55 -42.87 -36.39
N MET A 460 -13.26 -43.53 -35.26
CA MET A 460 -13.20 -45.00 -35.17
C MET A 460 -14.56 -45.63 -35.47
N ASN A 461 -15.66 -45.07 -34.94
CA ASN A 461 -17.02 -45.56 -35.19
C ASN A 461 -17.44 -45.43 -36.67
N LYS A 462 -16.82 -44.53 -37.44
CA LYS A 462 -17.08 -44.34 -38.89
C LYS A 462 -16.22 -45.23 -39.80
N VAL A 463 -15.18 -45.88 -39.28
CA VAL A 463 -14.34 -46.76 -40.08
C VAL A 463 -15.13 -48.03 -40.41
N GLN A 464 -15.28 -48.32 -41.70
CA GLN A 464 -15.88 -49.56 -42.15
C GLN A 464 -14.88 -50.71 -41.91
N THR A 465 -15.32 -51.72 -41.16
CA THR A 465 -14.51 -52.90 -40.82
C THR A 465 -14.91 -54.16 -41.58
N THR A 466 -16.10 -54.16 -42.21
CA THR A 466 -16.63 -55.32 -42.94
C THR A 466 -17.48 -54.89 -44.14
N GLY A 467 -17.72 -55.78 -45.11
CA GLY A 467 -18.64 -55.53 -46.23
C GLY A 467 -18.12 -54.56 -47.30
N PHE A 468 -16.82 -54.59 -47.59
CA PHE A 468 -16.19 -53.76 -48.62
C PHE A 468 -16.70 -54.11 -50.03
N LYS A 469 -16.96 -53.10 -50.86
CA LYS A 469 -17.41 -53.30 -52.25
C LYS A 469 -16.25 -53.54 -53.20
N ASP A 470 -15.09 -52.95 -52.92
CA ASP A 470 -13.87 -53.11 -53.70
C ASP A 470 -12.61 -53.01 -52.84
N GLN A 471 -11.46 -53.29 -53.46
CA GLN A 471 -10.15 -53.28 -52.79
C GLN A 471 -9.71 -51.86 -52.37
N ASN A 472 -10.19 -50.82 -53.05
CA ASN A 472 -9.84 -49.43 -52.73
C ASN A 472 -10.53 -48.96 -51.45
N GLU A 473 -11.80 -49.35 -51.22
CA GLU A 473 -12.50 -49.09 -49.96
C GLU A 473 -11.79 -49.76 -48.77
N MET A 474 -11.36 -51.01 -48.92
CA MET A 474 -10.60 -51.74 -47.89
C MET A 474 -9.25 -51.06 -47.60
N LEU A 475 -8.49 -50.68 -48.63
CA LEU A 475 -7.22 -49.98 -48.46
C LEU A 475 -7.40 -48.60 -47.78
N SER A 476 -8.47 -47.88 -48.13
CA SER A 476 -8.83 -46.61 -47.49
C SER A 476 -9.13 -46.80 -45.99
N SER A 477 -9.88 -47.85 -45.62
CA SER A 477 -10.14 -48.19 -44.22
C SER A 477 -8.86 -48.56 -43.45
N LEU A 478 -7.98 -49.38 -44.02
CA LEU A 478 -6.69 -49.72 -43.41
C LEU A 478 -5.81 -48.48 -43.20
N GLN A 479 -5.76 -47.57 -44.17
CA GLN A 479 -5.02 -46.32 -44.04
C GLN A 479 -5.58 -45.44 -42.91
N LYS A 480 -6.91 -45.31 -42.79
CA LYS A 480 -7.56 -44.57 -41.69
C LYS A 480 -7.21 -45.19 -40.32
N MET A 481 -7.21 -46.52 -40.20
CA MET A 481 -6.83 -47.20 -38.96
C MET A 481 -5.35 -47.01 -38.61
N ALA A 482 -4.45 -47.04 -39.60
CA ALA A 482 -3.03 -46.79 -39.39
C ALA A 482 -2.76 -45.35 -38.90
N VAL A 483 -3.49 -44.37 -39.46
CA VAL A 483 -3.44 -42.96 -39.00
C VAL A 483 -3.94 -42.84 -37.56
N LEU A 484 -5.10 -43.44 -37.23
CA LEU A 484 -5.65 -43.47 -35.87
C LEU A 484 -4.66 -44.07 -34.86
N LYS A 485 -4.02 -45.18 -35.20
CA LYS A 485 -3.00 -45.83 -34.37
C LYS A 485 -1.81 -44.89 -34.10
N THR A 486 -1.31 -44.25 -35.15
CA THR A 486 -0.19 -43.31 -35.06
C THR A 486 -0.56 -42.09 -34.19
N ASP A 487 -1.78 -41.58 -34.31
CA ASP A 487 -2.28 -40.45 -33.52
C ASP A 487 -2.40 -40.81 -32.03
N LEU A 488 -2.89 -42.01 -31.71
CA LEU A 488 -2.93 -42.56 -30.35
C LEU A 488 -1.53 -42.67 -29.75
N GLU A 489 -0.57 -43.24 -30.47
CA GLU A 489 0.82 -43.34 -29.98
C GLU A 489 1.42 -41.97 -29.66
N LYS A 490 1.18 -40.97 -30.51
CA LYS A 490 1.62 -39.58 -30.28
C LYS A 490 0.94 -38.94 -29.08
N LYS A 491 -0.36 -39.23 -28.84
CA LYS A 491 -1.12 -38.61 -27.75
C LYS A 491 -0.93 -39.22 -26.37
N LYS A 492 -0.22 -40.36 -26.27
CA LYS A 492 0.17 -40.95 -24.97
C LYS A 492 0.94 -39.97 -24.08
N GLN A 493 1.76 -39.09 -24.65
CA GLN A 493 2.49 -38.07 -23.89
C GLN A 493 1.56 -37.04 -23.23
N THR A 494 0.43 -36.70 -23.86
CA THR A 494 -0.58 -35.80 -23.28
C THR A 494 -1.26 -36.44 -22.07
N MET A 495 -1.51 -37.75 -22.10
CA MET A 495 -2.04 -38.48 -20.93
C MET A 495 -1.08 -38.39 -19.73
N ASN A 496 0.22 -38.62 -19.96
CA ASN A 496 1.24 -38.49 -18.91
C ASN A 496 1.31 -37.05 -18.38
N LYS A 497 1.20 -36.05 -19.26
CA LYS A 497 1.15 -34.64 -18.87
C LYS A 497 -0.07 -34.36 -17.97
N LEU A 498 -1.26 -34.86 -18.32
CA LEU A 498 -2.45 -34.74 -17.49
C LEU A 498 -2.27 -35.39 -16.11
N SER A 499 -1.69 -36.58 -16.04
CA SER A 499 -1.36 -37.22 -14.77
C SER A 499 -0.40 -36.37 -13.93
N SER A 500 0.60 -35.74 -14.55
CA SER A 500 1.54 -34.87 -13.83
C SER A 500 0.87 -33.60 -13.29
N LEU A 501 0.02 -32.93 -14.09
CA LEU A 501 -0.74 -31.75 -13.68
C LEU A 501 -1.74 -32.07 -12.57
N HIS A 502 -2.39 -33.22 -12.67
CA HIS A 502 -3.28 -33.73 -11.64
C HIS A 502 -2.55 -33.92 -10.30
N GLN A 503 -1.39 -34.60 -10.29
CA GLN A 503 -0.61 -34.82 -9.07
C GLN A 503 -0.08 -33.50 -8.48
N ASP A 504 0.39 -32.59 -9.32
CA ASP A 504 0.84 -31.25 -8.89
C ASP A 504 -0.31 -30.47 -8.22
N LEU A 505 -1.50 -30.48 -8.83
CA LEU A 505 -2.68 -29.84 -8.27
C LEU A 505 -3.09 -30.46 -6.92
N LEU A 506 -3.11 -31.80 -6.81
CA LEU A 506 -3.45 -32.50 -5.57
C LEU A 506 -2.44 -32.30 -4.45
N SER A 507 -1.15 -32.19 -4.78
CA SER A 507 -0.11 -31.91 -3.77
C SER A 507 -0.34 -30.58 -3.06
N THR A 508 -0.99 -29.64 -3.76
CA THR A 508 -1.29 -28.29 -3.28
C THR A 508 -2.66 -28.24 -2.60
N LEU A 509 -3.68 -28.83 -3.23
CA LEU A 509 -5.04 -28.93 -2.70
C LEU A 509 -5.16 -30.07 -1.70
N LYS A 510 -4.99 -29.75 -0.42
CA LYS A 510 -5.22 -30.67 0.71
C LYS A 510 -6.72 -30.94 0.97
N ASN A 511 -7.53 -31.07 -0.09
CA ASN A 511 -8.97 -31.27 -0.01
C ASN A 511 -9.37 -32.63 -0.59
N LYS A 512 -9.80 -33.55 0.28
CA LYS A 512 -10.18 -34.93 -0.08
C LYS A 512 -11.29 -35.01 -1.14
N SER A 513 -12.24 -34.08 -1.11
CA SER A 513 -13.37 -34.09 -2.06
C SER A 513 -12.93 -33.75 -3.48
N VAL A 514 -11.98 -32.82 -3.62
CA VAL A 514 -11.32 -32.49 -4.90
C VAL A 514 -10.54 -33.69 -5.41
N THR A 515 -9.76 -34.32 -4.53
CA THR A 515 -8.99 -35.54 -4.84
C THR A 515 -9.88 -36.61 -5.46
N GLN A 516 -10.99 -36.96 -4.81
CA GLN A 516 -11.92 -37.98 -5.30
C GLN A 516 -12.53 -37.61 -6.66
N LYS A 517 -12.96 -36.36 -6.84
CA LYS A 517 -13.52 -35.89 -8.12
C LYS A 517 -12.50 -35.99 -9.26
N MET A 518 -11.27 -35.55 -9.03
CA MET A 518 -10.24 -35.56 -10.05
C MET A 518 -9.74 -36.97 -10.38
N GLU A 519 -9.62 -37.85 -9.38
CA GLU A 519 -9.30 -39.27 -9.60
C GLU A 519 -10.35 -39.94 -10.49
N ALA A 520 -11.64 -39.70 -10.23
CA ALA A 520 -12.73 -40.23 -11.06
C ALA A 520 -12.67 -39.74 -12.51
N TRP A 521 -12.23 -38.49 -12.75
CA TRP A 521 -12.02 -37.97 -14.10
C TRP A 521 -10.85 -38.65 -14.81
N MET A 522 -9.72 -38.83 -14.12
CA MET A 522 -8.56 -39.51 -14.68
C MET A 522 -8.88 -40.97 -15.04
N GLU A 523 -9.64 -41.66 -14.19
CA GLU A 523 -10.12 -43.02 -14.46
C GLU A 523 -11.03 -43.08 -15.69
N ASN A 524 -11.94 -42.11 -15.84
CA ASN A 524 -12.80 -42.04 -17.03
C ASN A 524 -11.97 -41.89 -18.33
N PHE A 525 -10.92 -41.05 -18.32
CA PHE A 525 -10.03 -40.91 -19.46
C PHE A 525 -9.26 -42.19 -19.77
N ALA A 526 -8.73 -42.86 -18.74
CA ALA A 526 -8.03 -44.12 -18.90
C ALA A 526 -8.94 -45.17 -19.56
N GLN A 527 -10.18 -45.31 -19.06
CA GLN A 527 -11.15 -46.25 -19.61
C GLN A 527 -11.55 -45.94 -21.05
N ARG A 528 -11.79 -44.66 -21.39
CA ARG A 528 -12.10 -44.23 -22.78
C ARG A 528 -10.95 -44.53 -23.73
N TRP A 529 -9.72 -44.24 -23.30
CA TRP A 529 -8.51 -44.52 -24.05
C TRP A 529 -8.35 -46.03 -24.33
N GLU A 530 -8.45 -46.87 -23.29
CA GLU A 530 -8.33 -48.32 -23.42
C GLU A 530 -9.41 -48.90 -24.35
N ASN A 531 -10.65 -48.44 -24.22
CA ASN A 531 -11.75 -48.87 -25.10
C ASN A 531 -11.48 -48.53 -26.56
N LEU A 532 -10.92 -47.35 -26.84
CA LEU A 532 -10.57 -46.94 -28.20
C LEU A 532 -9.43 -47.80 -28.77
N VAL A 533 -8.39 -48.07 -27.98
CA VAL A 533 -7.28 -48.95 -28.37
C VAL A 533 -7.79 -50.37 -28.65
N GLN A 534 -8.59 -50.96 -27.76
CA GLN A 534 -9.15 -52.30 -27.95
C GLN A 534 -10.04 -52.40 -29.20
N LYS A 535 -10.85 -51.37 -29.48
CA LYS A 535 -11.66 -51.32 -30.70
C LYS A 535 -10.77 -51.30 -31.94
N LEU A 536 -9.73 -50.47 -31.94
CA LEU A 536 -8.81 -50.34 -33.07
C LEU A 536 -8.06 -51.66 -33.35
N GLU A 537 -7.63 -52.37 -32.31
CA GLU A 537 -6.99 -53.69 -32.44
C GLU A 537 -7.94 -54.74 -33.02
N LYS A 538 -9.18 -54.81 -32.51
CA LYS A 538 -10.21 -55.74 -33.01
C LYS A 538 -10.55 -55.47 -34.48
N SER A 539 -10.69 -54.20 -34.85
CA SER A 539 -11.00 -53.78 -36.21
C SER A 539 -9.84 -53.97 -37.20
N SER A 540 -8.60 -53.94 -36.73
CA SER A 540 -7.42 -54.25 -37.56
C SER A 540 -7.20 -55.74 -37.78
N ALA A 541 -7.79 -56.60 -36.93
CA ALA A 541 -7.68 -58.05 -37.03
C ALA A 541 -8.80 -58.69 -37.87
N GLN A 542 -9.94 -58.01 -38.01
CA GLN A 542 -11.03 -58.33 -38.94
C GLN A 542 -10.67 -57.87 -40.35
#